data_AF-A0A661G2V7-F1
#
_entry.id   AF-A0A661G2V7-F1
#
_cell.length_a   1.000
_cell.length_b   1.000
_cell.length_c   1.000
_cell.angle_alpha   90.00
_cell.angle_beta   90.00
_cell.angle_gamma   90.00
#
_symmetry.space_group_name_H-M   'P 1'
#
loop_
_entity.id
_entity.type
_entity.pdbx_description
1 polymer ?
#
loop_
_entity_poly.entity_id
_entity_poly.type
_entity_poly.pdbx_seq_one_letter_code
_entity_poly.pdbx_strand_id
1 'polypeptide(L)'
;MSLKRTAQLAGIAAIFALTGTASAADDPRLLESRSITKFFGSRLQADLKEAISTGGPVAAINVCKDAAPHIAAELSRMSGAKVSRTSLRFRNPRNAPESWQAAILEEFDARSKNAESAASLEHFEVAADSSAQYMKAIPTGPVCLVCHGSDLAPDVRAALDEH
;
A
#
# COMPACT_ATOMS: atom_id res chain seq x y z
N MET A 1 79.36 11.62 -24.39
CA MET A 1 79.15 11.52 -22.93
C MET A 1 77.69 11.82 -22.65
N SER A 2 77.03 10.91 -21.94
CA SER A 2 75.57 10.77 -21.81
C SER A 2 74.99 11.77 -20.79
N LEU A 3 73.93 12.49 -21.13
CA LEU A 3 73.00 13.03 -20.11
C LEU A 3 71.59 12.54 -20.45
N LYS A 4 71.06 11.69 -19.57
CA LYS A 4 69.68 11.20 -19.53
C LYS A 4 68.90 11.99 -18.48
N ARG A 5 67.56 11.87 -18.57
CA ARG A 5 66.51 12.02 -17.53
C ARG A 5 65.97 13.45 -17.36
N THR A 6 64.66 13.72 -17.27
CA THR A 6 63.48 12.87 -17.03
C THR A 6 62.23 13.69 -17.37
N ALA A 7 61.33 13.18 -18.20
CA ALA A 7 59.99 13.75 -18.36
C ALA A 7 59.09 13.19 -17.24
N GLN A 8 58.57 14.07 -16.37
CA GLN A 8 57.53 13.73 -15.42
C GLN A 8 56.17 13.73 -16.14
N LEU A 9 55.62 12.54 -16.37
CA LEU A 9 54.20 12.37 -16.71
C LEU A 9 53.42 12.30 -15.39
N ALA A 10 52.79 13.40 -15.01
CA ALA A 10 51.80 13.41 -13.94
C ALA A 10 50.52 12.74 -14.45
N GLY A 11 50.35 11.45 -14.13
CA GLY A 11 49.13 10.71 -14.41
C GLY A 11 47.99 11.19 -13.51
N ILE A 12 47.02 11.89 -14.08
CA ILE A 12 45.74 12.20 -13.43
C ILE A 12 44.94 10.90 -13.38
N ALA A 13 44.93 10.24 -12.22
CA ALA A 13 44.02 9.14 -11.94
C ALA A 13 42.62 9.71 -11.73
N ALA A 14 41.78 9.63 -12.76
CA ALA A 14 40.35 9.92 -12.64
C ALA A 14 39.70 8.84 -11.77
N ILE A 15 39.42 9.16 -10.52
CA ILE A 15 38.61 8.33 -9.62
C ILE A 15 37.17 8.44 -10.11
N PHE A 16 36.72 7.46 -10.89
CA PHE A 16 35.30 7.26 -11.15
C PHE A 16 34.65 6.77 -9.85
N ALA A 17 34.00 7.69 -9.13
CA ALA A 17 33.13 7.34 -8.02
C ALA A 17 31.94 6.55 -8.60
N LEU A 18 31.93 5.25 -8.35
CA LEU A 18 30.82 4.36 -8.67
C LEU A 18 29.67 4.70 -7.71
N THR A 19 28.85 5.70 -8.04
CA THR A 19 27.60 5.97 -7.32
C THR A 19 26.62 4.85 -7.66
N GLY A 20 26.53 3.83 -6.80
CA GLY A 20 25.51 2.81 -6.90
C GLY A 20 24.13 3.45 -6.73
N THR A 21 23.31 3.46 -7.78
CA THR A 21 21.89 3.79 -7.67
C THR A 21 21.23 2.62 -6.94
N ALA A 22 20.95 2.79 -5.64
CA ALA A 22 20.14 1.82 -4.91
C ALA A 22 18.78 1.71 -5.61
N SER A 23 18.40 0.50 -6.02
CA SER A 23 17.10 0.24 -6.63
C SER A 23 16.02 0.37 -5.55
N ALA A 24 14.81 0.79 -5.92
CA ALA A 24 13.66 0.80 -5.01
C ALA A 24 13.39 -0.59 -4.38
N ALA A 25 13.82 -1.67 -5.05
CA ALA A 25 13.73 -3.03 -4.53
C ALA A 25 14.65 -3.32 -3.32
N ASP A 26 15.73 -2.54 -3.14
CA ASP A 26 16.71 -2.72 -2.08
C ASP A 26 16.44 -1.81 -0.86
N ASP A 27 15.42 -0.96 -0.93
CA ASP A 27 15.08 -0.04 0.16
C ASP A 27 14.45 -0.81 1.35
N PRO A 28 15.00 -0.71 2.57
CA PRO A 28 14.48 -1.44 3.73
C PRO A 28 13.01 -1.09 4.05
N ARG A 29 12.54 0.09 3.66
CA ARG A 29 11.15 0.54 3.88
C ARG A 29 10.13 -0.29 3.09
N LEU A 30 10.54 -0.98 2.03
CA LEU A 30 9.68 -1.93 1.33
C LEU A 30 9.26 -3.09 2.23
N LEU A 31 10.22 -3.68 2.95
CA LEU A 31 9.95 -4.79 3.88
C LEU A 31 9.10 -4.33 5.07
N GLU A 32 9.38 -3.14 5.59
CA GLU A 32 8.58 -2.51 6.63
C GLU A 32 7.12 -2.27 6.15
N SER A 33 6.94 -1.71 4.96
CA SER A 33 5.62 -1.44 4.37
C SER A 33 4.80 -2.71 4.16
N ARG A 34 5.45 -3.80 3.69
CA ARG A 34 4.84 -5.14 3.59
C ARG A 34 4.40 -5.66 4.95
N SER A 35 5.22 -5.48 5.98
CA SER A 35 4.90 -5.90 7.35
C SER A 35 3.69 -5.14 7.91
N ILE A 36 3.69 -3.81 7.77
CA ILE A 36 2.60 -2.93 8.24
C ILE A 36 1.27 -3.30 7.56
N THR A 37 1.26 -3.42 6.23
CA THR A 37 0.04 -3.74 5.48
C THR A 37 -0.45 -5.16 5.74
N LYS A 38 0.45 -6.13 5.91
CA LYS A 38 0.09 -7.49 6.34
C LYS A 38 -0.58 -7.48 7.72
N PHE A 39 0.01 -6.79 8.69
CA PHE A 39 -0.57 -6.70 10.04
C PHE A 39 -1.93 -6.01 10.01
N PHE A 40 -2.04 -4.88 9.30
CA PHE A 40 -3.31 -4.19 9.10
C PHE A 40 -4.38 -5.14 8.54
N GLY A 41 -4.07 -5.84 7.44
CA GLY A 41 -5.01 -6.75 6.78
C GLY A 41 -5.43 -7.92 7.66
N SER A 42 -4.49 -8.53 8.39
CA SER A 42 -4.78 -9.63 9.31
C SER A 42 -5.69 -9.21 10.46
N ARG A 43 -5.42 -8.07 11.11
CA ARG A 43 -6.27 -7.57 12.20
C ARG A 43 -7.66 -7.20 11.71
N LEU A 44 -7.75 -6.47 10.59
CA LEU A 44 -9.04 -6.10 10.00
C LEU A 44 -9.87 -7.36 9.64
N GLN A 45 -9.24 -8.39 9.09
CA GLN A 45 -9.93 -9.62 8.74
C GLN A 45 -10.43 -10.38 9.97
N ALA A 46 -9.66 -10.37 11.07
CA ALA A 46 -10.08 -10.97 12.34
C ALA A 46 -11.31 -10.25 12.90
N ASP A 47 -11.26 -8.91 13.02
CA ASP A 47 -12.36 -8.08 13.52
C ASP A 47 -13.63 -8.26 12.66
N LEU A 48 -13.46 -8.32 11.33
CA LEU A 48 -14.57 -8.54 10.39
C LEU A 48 -15.25 -9.90 10.63
N LYS A 49 -14.47 -10.97 10.75
CA LYS A 49 -15.01 -12.32 10.97
C LYS A 49 -15.76 -12.42 12.29
N GLU A 50 -15.21 -11.81 13.34
CA GLU A 50 -15.84 -11.79 14.66
C GLU A 50 -17.17 -11.02 14.63
N ALA A 51 -17.18 -9.82 14.04
CA ALA A 51 -18.40 -9.00 13.94
C ALA A 51 -19.50 -9.69 13.12
N ILE A 52 -19.15 -10.35 12.02
CA ILE A 52 -20.11 -11.14 11.23
C ILE A 52 -20.64 -12.32 12.05
N SER A 53 -19.76 -13.03 12.78
CA SER A 53 -20.16 -14.21 13.56
C SER A 53 -21.09 -13.86 14.73
N THR A 54 -20.95 -12.68 15.32
CA THR A 54 -21.65 -12.28 16.54
C THR A 54 -22.88 -11.42 16.29
N GLY A 55 -22.83 -10.53 15.29
CA GLY A 55 -23.88 -9.55 15.02
C GLY A 55 -24.32 -9.47 13.56
N GLY A 56 -23.80 -10.36 12.70
CA GLY A 56 -24.14 -10.42 11.29
C GLY A 56 -23.58 -9.26 10.44
N PRO A 57 -23.96 -9.21 9.16
CA PRO A 57 -23.45 -8.22 8.20
C PRO A 57 -23.65 -6.76 8.59
N VAL A 58 -24.79 -6.43 9.22
CA VAL A 58 -25.09 -5.06 9.64
C VAL A 58 -24.11 -4.60 10.73
N ALA A 59 -23.86 -5.41 11.76
CA ALA A 59 -22.87 -5.09 12.79
C ALA A 59 -21.46 -4.98 12.22
N ALA A 60 -21.13 -5.80 11.22
CA ALA A 60 -19.83 -5.79 10.54
C ALA A 60 -19.53 -4.50 9.77
N ILE A 61 -20.54 -3.68 9.43
CA ILE A 61 -20.31 -2.36 8.79
C ILE A 61 -19.45 -1.46 9.71
N ASN A 62 -19.64 -1.55 11.03
CA ASN A 62 -18.84 -0.80 12.01
C ASN A 62 -17.36 -1.17 11.98
N VAL A 63 -16.99 -2.39 11.57
CA VAL A 63 -15.59 -2.77 11.39
C VAL A 63 -14.95 -1.92 10.29
N CYS A 64 -15.64 -1.78 9.16
CA CYS A 64 -15.13 -0.97 8.04
C CYS A 64 -15.18 0.53 8.33
N LYS A 65 -16.18 0.99 9.08
CA LYS A 65 -16.39 2.41 9.40
C LYS A 65 -15.47 2.91 10.51
N ASP A 66 -15.33 2.14 11.60
CA ASP A 66 -14.69 2.57 12.85
C ASP A 66 -13.42 1.79 13.15
N ALA A 67 -13.45 0.46 13.11
CA ALA A 67 -12.26 -0.34 13.45
C ALA A 67 -11.12 -0.14 12.44
N ALA A 68 -11.42 -0.12 11.12
CA ALA A 68 -10.44 0.08 10.07
C ALA A 68 -9.63 1.40 10.24
N PRO A 69 -10.24 2.59 10.41
CA PRO A 69 -9.48 3.81 10.66
C PRO A 69 -8.75 3.79 12.02
N HIS A 70 -9.28 3.12 13.05
CA HIS A 70 -8.57 2.99 14.32
C HIS A 70 -7.30 2.14 14.20
N ILE A 71 -7.36 0.98 13.50
CA ILE A 71 -6.19 0.14 13.23
C ILE A 71 -5.15 0.93 12.41
N ALA A 72 -5.60 1.68 11.39
CA ALA A 72 -4.73 2.51 10.58
C ALA A 72 -4.02 3.59 11.41
N ALA A 73 -4.75 4.28 12.29
CA ALA A 73 -4.19 5.29 13.17
C ALA A 73 -3.20 4.71 14.20
N GLU A 74 -3.49 3.52 14.75
CA GLU A 74 -2.59 2.82 15.66
C GLU A 74 -1.27 2.46 14.97
N LEU A 75 -1.33 1.84 13.79
CA LEU A 75 -0.14 1.49 13.02
C LEU A 75 0.64 2.70 12.57
N SER A 76 -0.04 3.81 12.24
CA SER A 76 0.62 5.05 11.89
C SER A 76 1.45 5.59 13.06
N ARG A 77 0.90 5.56 14.28
CA ARG A 77 1.64 5.98 15.49
C ARG A 77 2.81 5.05 15.81
N MET A 78 2.66 3.75 15.62
CA MET A 78 3.69 2.77 15.97
C MET A 78 4.86 2.76 14.98
N SER A 79 4.59 2.92 13.69
CA SER A 79 5.61 2.86 12.63
C SER A 79 6.19 4.22 12.24
N GLY A 80 5.46 5.30 12.49
CA GLY A 80 5.79 6.63 11.94
C GLY A 80 5.38 6.82 10.48
N ALA A 81 4.84 5.79 9.81
CA ALA A 81 4.28 5.90 8.47
C ALA A 81 2.84 6.46 8.49
N LYS A 82 2.37 7.03 7.38
CA LYS A 82 0.93 7.30 7.17
C LYS A 82 0.26 6.03 6.64
N VAL A 83 -0.50 5.35 7.47
CA VAL A 83 -1.25 4.13 7.07
C VAL A 83 -2.70 4.50 6.80
N SER A 84 -3.22 4.11 5.64
CA SER A 84 -4.61 4.37 5.27
C SER A 84 -5.13 3.32 4.27
N ARG A 85 -6.44 3.36 4.02
CA ARG A 85 -7.08 2.60 2.94
C ARG A 85 -7.73 3.57 1.96
N THR A 86 -7.69 3.21 0.68
CA THR A 86 -8.36 3.94 -0.38
C THR A 86 -8.91 2.97 -1.43
N SER A 87 -9.75 3.46 -2.34
CA SER A 87 -10.32 2.70 -3.45
C SER A 87 -10.81 3.66 -4.54
N LEU A 88 -10.98 3.16 -5.77
CA LEU A 88 -11.62 3.93 -6.86
C LEU A 88 -13.13 4.13 -6.61
N ARG A 89 -13.73 3.22 -5.83
CA ARG A 89 -15.13 3.29 -5.38
C ARG A 89 -15.14 3.28 -3.86
N PHE A 90 -15.19 4.46 -3.27
CA PHE A 90 -15.15 4.66 -1.82
C PHE A 90 -16.55 5.02 -1.30
N ARG A 91 -16.91 4.50 -0.12
CA ARG A 91 -18.11 4.93 0.62
C ARG A 91 -17.80 6.07 1.56
N ASN A 92 -16.79 5.89 2.40
CA ASN A 92 -16.27 6.94 3.27
C ASN A 92 -15.47 7.96 2.44
N PRO A 93 -15.91 9.23 2.33
CA PRO A 93 -15.21 10.26 1.55
C PRO A 93 -13.78 10.53 2.02
N ARG A 94 -13.46 10.24 3.29
CA ARG A 94 -12.08 10.36 3.82
C ARG A 94 -11.10 9.35 3.23
N ASN A 95 -11.60 8.33 2.53
CA ASN A 95 -10.79 7.34 1.83
C ASN A 95 -10.63 7.67 0.34
N ALA A 96 -11.08 8.84 -0.13
CA ALA A 96 -10.85 9.26 -1.50
C ALA A 96 -9.34 9.25 -1.83
N PRO A 97 -8.93 8.66 -2.96
CA PRO A 97 -7.52 8.59 -3.31
C PRO A 97 -6.96 9.96 -3.68
N GLU A 98 -5.72 10.21 -3.30
CA GLU A 98 -4.89 11.23 -3.93
C GLU A 98 -4.58 10.84 -5.39
N SER A 99 -4.17 11.78 -6.23
CA SER A 99 -3.97 11.54 -7.67
C SER A 99 -3.01 10.39 -7.99
N TRP A 100 -1.90 10.29 -7.23
CA TRP A 100 -0.93 9.21 -7.40
C TRP A 100 -1.49 7.84 -6.97
N GLN A 101 -2.32 7.82 -5.91
CA GLN A 101 -2.99 6.61 -5.45
C GLN A 101 -4.01 6.11 -6.47
N ALA A 102 -4.75 7.04 -7.11
CA ALA A 102 -5.72 6.72 -8.13
C ALA A 102 -5.04 6.04 -9.35
N ALA A 103 -3.90 6.57 -9.80
CA ALA A 103 -3.14 5.98 -10.91
C ALA A 103 -2.70 4.53 -10.60
N ILE A 104 -2.19 4.27 -9.40
CA ILE A 104 -1.79 2.92 -8.99
C ILE A 104 -3.01 2.00 -8.87
N LEU A 105 -4.14 2.49 -8.35
CA LEU A 105 -5.37 1.71 -8.27
C LEU A 105 -5.92 1.34 -9.65
N GLU A 106 -5.84 2.24 -10.63
CA GLU A 106 -6.22 1.99 -12.02
C GLU A 106 -5.30 0.94 -12.66
N GLU A 107 -3.98 1.01 -12.40
CA GLU A 107 -3.04 -0.01 -12.83
C GLU A 107 -3.38 -1.38 -12.22
N PHE A 108 -3.64 -1.43 -10.91
CA PHE A 108 -4.01 -2.67 -10.23
C PHE A 108 -5.32 -3.26 -10.78
N ASP A 109 -6.32 -2.42 -11.07
CA ASP A 109 -7.59 -2.84 -11.66
C ASP A 109 -7.39 -3.41 -13.08
N ALA A 110 -6.60 -2.74 -13.92
CA ALA A 110 -6.27 -3.21 -15.26
C ALA A 110 -5.53 -4.56 -15.24
N ARG A 111 -4.53 -4.71 -14.36
CA ARG A 111 -3.77 -5.96 -14.20
C ARG A 111 -4.62 -7.09 -13.66
N SER A 112 -5.48 -6.81 -12.67
CA SER A 112 -6.42 -7.80 -12.12
C SER A 112 -7.40 -8.31 -13.18
N LYS A 113 -7.87 -7.42 -14.08
CA LYS A 113 -8.73 -7.80 -15.21
C LYS A 113 -8.03 -8.67 -16.25
N ASN A 114 -6.70 -8.56 -16.36
CA ASN A 114 -5.85 -9.39 -17.21
C ASN A 114 -5.38 -10.69 -16.51
N ALA A 115 -6.17 -11.19 -15.55
CA ALA A 115 -5.95 -12.44 -14.81
C ALA A 115 -4.72 -12.47 -13.88
N GLU A 116 -4.09 -11.33 -13.60
CA GLU A 116 -3.11 -11.27 -12.52
C GLU A 116 -3.82 -11.35 -11.15
N SER A 117 -3.22 -12.09 -10.22
CA SER A 117 -3.77 -12.19 -8.86
C SER A 117 -3.66 -10.85 -8.14
N ALA A 118 -4.77 -10.28 -7.68
CA ALA A 118 -4.74 -9.10 -6.82
C ALA A 118 -3.86 -9.32 -5.56
N ALA A 119 -3.70 -10.55 -5.10
CA ALA A 119 -2.84 -10.86 -3.98
C ALA A 119 -1.34 -10.69 -4.27
N SER A 120 -0.90 -10.67 -5.54
CA SER A 120 0.50 -10.37 -5.91
C SER A 120 0.75 -8.88 -6.14
N LEU A 121 -0.28 -8.10 -6.43
CA LEU A 121 -0.15 -6.68 -6.78
C LEU A 121 0.32 -5.83 -5.59
N GLU A 122 1.47 -5.20 -5.75
CA GLU A 122 2.00 -4.17 -4.86
C GLU A 122 2.78 -3.14 -5.68
N HIS A 123 2.86 -1.92 -5.16
CA HIS A 123 3.65 -0.81 -5.70
C HIS A 123 4.53 -0.27 -4.60
N PHE A 124 5.77 0.05 -4.95
CA PHE A 124 6.70 0.74 -4.06
C PHE A 124 7.56 1.71 -4.85
N GLU A 125 7.62 2.94 -4.38
CA GLU A 125 8.52 3.95 -4.93
C GLU A 125 9.09 4.83 -3.83
N VAL A 126 10.26 5.39 -4.10
CA VAL A 126 10.84 6.47 -3.31
C VAL A 126 10.60 7.77 -4.09
N ALA A 127 9.77 8.64 -3.55
CA ALA A 127 9.44 9.92 -4.15
C ALA A 127 10.62 10.90 -4.08
N ALA A 128 10.53 11.99 -4.83
CA ALA A 128 11.61 12.99 -4.94
C ALA A 128 11.96 13.66 -3.61
N ASP A 129 11.03 13.72 -2.65
CA ASP A 129 11.23 14.22 -1.30
C ASP A 129 11.84 13.16 -0.36
N SER A 130 12.31 12.04 -0.91
CA SER A 130 12.80 10.86 -0.19
C SER A 130 11.76 10.14 0.65
N SER A 131 10.47 10.50 0.57
CA SER A 131 9.40 9.70 1.16
C SER A 131 9.25 8.36 0.42
N ALA A 132 8.86 7.31 1.13
CA ALA A 132 8.52 6.03 0.52
C ALA A 132 7.00 5.92 0.40
N GLN A 133 6.52 5.57 -0.79
CA GLN A 133 5.11 5.34 -1.06
C GLN A 133 4.90 3.86 -1.38
N TYR A 134 3.95 3.25 -0.69
CA TYR A 134 3.65 1.84 -0.83
C TYR A 134 2.14 1.63 -0.96
N MET A 135 1.74 0.79 -1.91
CA MET A 135 0.35 0.35 -2.04
C MET A 135 0.31 -1.16 -2.20
N LYS A 136 -0.56 -1.81 -1.43
CA LYS A 136 -0.86 -3.24 -1.55
C LYS A 136 -2.32 -3.40 -1.96
N ALA A 137 -2.57 -4.10 -3.06
CA ALA A 137 -3.93 -4.40 -3.46
C ALA A 137 -4.63 -5.28 -2.40
N ILE A 138 -5.93 -5.02 -2.19
CA ILE A 138 -6.78 -5.79 -1.27
C ILE A 138 -7.64 -6.73 -2.12
N PRO A 139 -7.39 -8.05 -2.11
CA PRO A 139 -8.22 -9.00 -2.84
C PRO A 139 -9.64 -9.03 -2.29
N THR A 140 -10.63 -8.92 -3.17
CA THR A 140 -12.04 -9.02 -2.77
C THR A 140 -12.44 -10.49 -2.69
N GLY A 141 -12.90 -10.93 -1.52
CA GLY A 141 -13.43 -12.28 -1.31
C GLY A 141 -14.94 -12.29 -1.09
N PRO A 142 -15.57 -13.48 -0.98
CA PRO A 142 -17.01 -13.61 -0.78
C PRO A 142 -17.55 -12.81 0.42
N VAL A 143 -16.82 -12.81 1.54
CA VAL A 143 -17.18 -12.05 2.76
C VAL A 143 -17.25 -10.54 2.51
N CYS A 144 -16.41 -10.01 1.61
CA CYS A 144 -16.40 -8.59 1.27
C CYS A 144 -17.67 -8.20 0.50
N LEU A 145 -18.15 -9.11 -0.36
CA LEU A 145 -19.30 -8.89 -1.24
C LEU A 145 -20.63 -8.86 -0.47
N VAL A 146 -20.65 -9.34 0.77
CA VAL A 146 -21.81 -9.23 1.66
C VAL A 146 -22.25 -7.77 1.83
N CYS A 147 -21.31 -6.83 1.85
CA CYS A 147 -21.60 -5.38 1.96
C CYS A 147 -21.06 -4.58 0.77
N HIS A 148 -20.14 -5.11 -0.03
CA HIS A 148 -19.55 -4.44 -1.21
C HIS A 148 -20.03 -5.00 -2.57
N GLY A 149 -20.96 -5.96 -2.56
CA GLY A 149 -21.55 -6.53 -3.76
C GLY A 149 -22.60 -5.64 -4.43
N SER A 150 -23.03 -6.04 -5.62
CA SER A 150 -24.14 -5.41 -6.34
C SER A 150 -25.50 -5.84 -5.79
N ASP A 151 -25.60 -7.05 -5.27
CA ASP A 151 -26.79 -7.62 -4.67
C ASP A 151 -26.62 -7.70 -3.15
N LEU A 152 -27.32 -6.83 -2.43
CA LEU A 152 -27.21 -6.65 -0.99
C LEU A 152 -28.58 -6.90 -0.35
N ALA A 153 -28.57 -7.58 0.80
CA ALA A 153 -29.76 -7.74 1.62
C ALA A 153 -30.35 -6.36 1.99
N PRO A 154 -31.69 -6.22 2.09
CA PRO A 154 -32.33 -4.93 2.31
C PRO A 154 -31.85 -4.20 3.58
N ASP A 155 -31.60 -4.94 4.65
CA ASP A 155 -31.10 -4.42 5.93
C ASP A 155 -29.65 -3.91 5.82
N VAL A 156 -28.78 -4.63 5.11
CA VAL A 156 -27.41 -4.20 4.82
C VAL A 156 -27.40 -2.94 3.97
N ARG A 157 -28.27 -2.87 2.95
CA ARG A 157 -28.40 -1.68 2.11
C ARG A 157 -28.83 -0.47 2.93
N ALA A 158 -29.88 -0.61 3.73
CA ALA A 158 -30.36 0.47 4.59
C ALA A 158 -29.27 0.95 5.55
N ALA A 159 -28.56 0.03 6.22
CA ALA A 159 -27.47 0.38 7.12
C ALA A 159 -26.27 1.06 6.43
N LEU A 160 -26.01 0.73 5.16
CA LEU A 160 -24.98 1.41 4.36
C LEU A 160 -25.42 2.82 3.93
N ASP A 161 -26.71 3.07 3.72
CA ASP A 161 -27.21 4.39 3.34
C ASP A 161 -27.17 5.38 4.52
N GLU A 162 -27.07 4.87 5.75
CA GLU A 162 -26.91 5.67 6.98
C GLU A 162 -25.45 6.07 7.29
N HIS A 163 -24.46 5.57 6.53
CA HIS A 163 -23.01 5.66 6.86
C HIS A 163 -22.12 6.08 5.69
#